data_AF-A0A9E5WH05-F1
#
_entry.id   AF-A0A9E5WH05-F1
#
_cell.length_a   1.000
_cell.length_b   1.000
_cell.length_c   1.000
_cell.angle_alpha   90.00
_cell.angle_beta   90.00
_cell.angle_gamma   90.00
#
_symmetry.space_group_name_H-M   'P 1'
#
loop_
_entity.id
_entity.type
_entity.pdbx_description
1 polymer ?
#
loop_
_entity_poly.entity_id
_entity_poly.type
_entity_poly.pdbx_seq_one_letter_code
_entity_poly.pdbx_strand_id
1 'polypeptide(L)'
;METDKVEPSRAFLKKISETYGISAEWLLNGRGAMVAEEGAHPIPVQQLDPLMLTLCGGIVKEAYTKAGIPNVSDTLFEDATWVYNEVMQRVTDPTDGDELEAVLPQVKLLFGA
;
A
#
# COMPACT_ATOMS: atom_id res chain seq x y z
N MET A 1 3.70 26.16 -28.95
CA MET A 1 4.75 25.31 -28.35
C MET A 1 4.12 23.94 -28.19
N GLU A 2 4.40 23.07 -29.16
CA GLU A 2 3.87 21.71 -29.22
C GLU A 2 4.65 20.84 -28.23
N THR A 3 3.92 20.09 -27.41
CA THR A 3 4.44 19.21 -26.37
C THR A 3 5.35 18.17 -26.99
N ASP A 4 6.63 18.19 -26.62
CA ASP A 4 7.60 17.15 -26.97
C ASP A 4 7.08 15.81 -26.43
N LYS A 5 6.51 15.00 -27.34
CA LYS A 5 6.00 13.66 -27.00
C LYS A 5 7.21 12.77 -26.77
N VAL A 6 7.68 12.73 -25.52
CA VAL A 6 8.71 11.77 -25.10
C VAL A 6 8.15 10.37 -25.30
N GLU A 7 8.66 9.67 -26.31
CA GLU A 7 8.28 8.30 -26.58
C GLU A 7 8.78 7.43 -25.42
N PRO A 8 7.89 6.69 -24.72
CA PRO A 8 8.29 5.91 -23.57
C PRO A 8 9.28 4.82 -23.99
N SER A 9 10.42 4.76 -23.31
CA SER A 9 11.44 3.75 -23.63
C SER A 9 10.90 2.33 -23.45
N ARG A 10 11.40 1.39 -24.26
CA ARG A 10 11.03 -0.04 -24.14
C ARG A 10 11.30 -0.61 -22.74
N ALA A 11 12.36 -0.14 -22.07
CA ALA A 11 12.69 -0.54 -20.72
C ALA A 11 11.62 -0.11 -19.70
N PHE A 12 11.07 1.10 -19.86
CA PHE A 12 9.99 1.61 -19.02
C PHE A 12 8.69 0.80 -19.21
N LEU A 13 8.32 0.52 -20.47
CA LEU A 13 7.13 -0.29 -20.76
C LEU A 13 7.26 -1.73 -20.26
N LYS A 14 8.45 -2.33 -20.37
CA LYS A 14 8.74 -3.65 -19.80
C LYS A 14 8.57 -3.65 -18.28
N LYS A 15 9.09 -2.63 -17.59
CA LYS A 15 8.94 -2.49 -16.14
C LYS A 15 7.48 -2.35 -15.71
N ILE A 16 6.67 -1.57 -16.43
CA ILE A 16 5.23 -1.47 -16.16
C ILE A 16 4.56 -2.84 -16.35
N SER A 17 4.91 -3.55 -17.42
CA SER A 17 4.35 -4.86 -17.70
C SER A 17 4.69 -5.89 -16.62
N GLU A 18 5.93 -5.93 -16.16
CA GLU A 18 6.39 -6.83 -15.09
C GLU A 18 5.80 -6.47 -13.72
N THR A 19 5.66 -5.17 -13.42
CA THR A 19 5.20 -4.70 -12.11
C THR A 19 3.69 -4.81 -11.94
N TYR A 20 2.94 -4.50 -13.00
CA TYR A 20 1.49 -4.34 -12.93
C TYR A 20 0.72 -5.36 -13.79
N GLY A 21 1.42 -6.23 -14.52
CA GLY A 21 0.81 -7.21 -15.42
C GLY A 21 0.12 -6.60 -16.65
N ILE A 22 0.39 -5.33 -16.94
CA ILE A 22 -0.27 -4.59 -18.03
C ILE A 22 0.45 -4.87 -19.35
N SER A 23 -0.31 -5.07 -20.43
CA SER A 23 0.25 -5.28 -21.76
C SER A 23 0.94 -4.02 -22.30
N ALA A 24 2.20 -4.16 -22.71
CA ALA A 24 2.94 -3.09 -23.38
C ALA A 24 2.33 -2.71 -24.75
N GLU A 25 1.73 -3.68 -25.46
CA GLU A 25 1.02 -3.39 -26.71
C GLU A 25 -0.23 -2.54 -26.46
N TRP A 26 -1.01 -2.87 -25.42
CA TRP A 26 -2.17 -2.08 -25.04
C TRP A 26 -1.78 -0.65 -24.62
N LEU A 27 -0.68 -0.47 -23.87
CA LEU A 27 -0.19 0.86 -23.48
C LEU A 27 0.21 1.73 -24.67
N LEU A 28 0.76 1.13 -25.73
CA LEU A 28 1.27 1.85 -26.89
C LEU A 28 0.19 2.22 -27.89
N ASN A 29 -0.81 1.37 -28.08
CA ASN A 29 -1.75 1.51 -29.20
C ASN A 29 -3.21 1.22 -28.84
N GLY A 30 -3.51 0.86 -27.59
CA GLY A 30 -4.87 0.57 -27.11
C GLY A 30 -5.48 -0.70 -27.69
N ARG A 31 -4.69 -1.56 -28.34
CA ARG A 31 -5.17 -2.82 -28.93
C ARG A 31 -4.82 -4.02 -28.05
N GLY A 32 -5.64 -5.05 -28.16
CA GLY A 32 -5.48 -6.28 -27.37
C GLY A 32 -6.01 -6.16 -25.94
N ALA A 33 -5.78 -7.20 -25.14
CA ALA A 33 -6.16 -7.22 -23.73
C ALA A 33 -5.27 -6.28 -22.91
N MET A 34 -5.89 -5.52 -21.99
CA MET A 34 -5.19 -4.60 -21.09
C MET A 34 -4.23 -5.32 -20.14
N VAL A 35 -4.62 -6.52 -19.71
CA VAL A 35 -3.81 -7.40 -18.86
C VAL A 35 -3.17 -8.45 -19.77
N ALA A 36 -1.84 -8.59 -19.70
CA ALA A 36 -1.14 -9.64 -20.42
C ALA A 36 -1.46 -10.99 -19.75
N GLU A 37 -1.94 -11.97 -20.50
CA GLU A 37 -2.30 -13.30 -19.94
C GLU A 37 -1.09 -14.01 -19.32
N GLU A 38 0.14 -13.67 -19.76
CA GLU A 38 1.40 -14.18 -19.21
C GLU A 38 1.99 -13.31 -18.10
N GLY A 39 1.41 -12.13 -17.84
CA GLY A 39 1.89 -11.11 -16.89
C GLY A 39 1.03 -10.96 -15.65
N ALA A 40 -0.01 -11.77 -15.47
CA ALA A 40 -0.73 -11.87 -14.20
C ALA A 40 0.17 -12.55 -13.16
N HIS A 41 1.26 -11.87 -12.77
CA HIS A 41 1.87 -12.13 -11.48
C HIS A 41 0.73 -12.02 -10.47
N PRO A 42 0.45 -13.06 -9.67
CA PRO A 42 -0.48 -12.90 -8.58
C PRO A 42 0.07 -11.73 -7.79
N ILE A 43 -0.69 -10.63 -7.71
CA ILE A 43 -0.43 -9.59 -6.72
C ILE A 43 -0.27 -10.39 -5.44
N PRO A 44 0.91 -10.40 -4.79
CA PRO A 44 1.09 -11.19 -3.60
C PRO A 44 0.01 -10.72 -2.65
N VAL A 45 -0.97 -11.60 -2.43
CA VAL A 45 -2.04 -11.34 -1.47
C VAL A 45 -1.32 -11.47 -0.15
N GLN A 46 -0.74 -10.36 0.32
CA GLN A 46 -0.15 -10.29 1.63
C GLN A 46 -1.32 -10.60 2.57
N GLN A 47 -1.33 -11.81 3.11
CA GLN A 47 -2.39 -12.23 4.00
C GLN A 47 -2.40 -11.20 5.13
N LEU A 48 -3.58 -10.64 5.39
CA LEU A 48 -3.77 -9.72 6.49
C LEU A 48 -3.29 -10.41 7.77
N ASP A 49 -2.21 -9.92 8.35
CA ASP A 49 -1.68 -10.46 9.60
C ASP A 49 -2.59 -10.00 10.76
N PRO A 50 -3.32 -10.92 11.42
CA PRO A 50 -4.27 -10.54 12.47
C PRO A 50 -3.61 -9.94 13.71
N LEU A 51 -2.36 -10.32 14.01
CA LEU A 51 -1.60 -9.79 15.14
C LEU A 51 -1.16 -8.36 14.85
N MET A 52 -0.69 -8.09 13.63
CA MET A 52 -0.38 -6.74 13.21
C MET A 52 -1.61 -5.84 13.17
N LEU A 53 -2.75 -6.34 12.69
CA LEU A 53 -3.99 -5.56 12.75
C LEU A 53 -4.40 -5.26 14.20
N THR A 54 -4.20 -6.19 15.13
CA THR A 54 -4.47 -6.00 16.55
C THR A 54 -3.55 -4.92 17.15
N LEU A 55 -2.26 -4.93 16.78
CA LEU A 55 -1.30 -3.89 17.17
C LEU A 55 -1.75 -2.51 16.68
N CYS A 56 -2.17 -2.42 15.41
CA CYS A 56 -2.69 -1.20 14.81
C CYS A 56 -3.96 -0.69 15.52
N GLY A 57 -4.87 -1.61 15.90
CA GLY A 57 -6.02 -1.27 16.73
C GLY A 57 -5.65 -0.71 18.10
N GLY A 58 -4.53 -1.16 18.69
CA GLY A 58 -3.96 -0.58 19.91
C GLY A 58 -3.50 0.87 19.72
N ILE A 59 -2.84 1.16 18.59
CA ILE A 59 -2.40 2.52 18.22
C ILE A 59 -3.59 3.48 18.10
N VAL A 60 -4.64 3.06 17.39
CA VAL A 60 -5.85 3.86 17.22
C VAL A 60 -6.52 4.14 18.56
N LYS A 61 -6.66 3.12 19.42
CA LYS A 61 -7.21 3.30 20.78
C LYS A 61 -6.42 4.28 21.61
N GLU A 62 -5.08 4.21 21.55
CA GLU A 62 -4.21 5.13 22.27
C GLU A 62 -4.42 6.57 21.80
N ALA A 63 -4.51 6.79 20.48
CA ALA A 63 -4.77 8.10 19.89
C ALA A 63 -6.16 8.65 20.27
N TYR A 64 -7.21 7.83 20.20
CA TYR A 64 -8.57 8.25 20.59
C TYR A 64 -8.67 8.58 22.06
N THR A 65 -8.00 7.81 22.91
CA THR A 65 -7.92 8.08 24.35
C THR A 65 -7.23 9.43 24.61
N LYS A 66 -6.13 9.73 23.93
CA LYS A 66 -5.42 11.02 24.05
C LYS A 66 -6.25 12.20 23.56
N ALA A 67 -7.02 12.00 22.48
CA ALA A 67 -7.89 13.01 21.90
C ALA A 67 -9.21 13.21 22.67
N GLY A 68 -9.50 12.38 23.68
CA GLY A 68 -10.78 12.42 24.40
C GLY A 68 -11.98 11.99 23.55
N ILE A 69 -11.73 11.27 22.45
CA ILE A 69 -12.77 10.77 21.56
C ILE A 69 -13.36 9.49 22.20
N PRO A 70 -14.67 9.46 22.49
CA PRO A 70 -15.29 8.27 23.08
C PRO A 70 -15.22 7.10 22.10
N ASN A 71 -14.83 5.92 22.58
CA ASN A 71 -14.66 4.67 21.80
C ASN A 71 -15.72 4.49 20.71
N VAL A 72 -15.40 4.91 19.49
CA VAL A 72 -16.26 4.71 18.33
C VAL A 72 -15.94 3.31 17.82
N SER A 73 -16.64 2.30 18.35
CA SER A 73 -16.48 0.91 17.93
C SER A 73 -16.68 0.72 16.43
N ASP A 74 -17.49 1.60 15.81
CA ASP A 74 -17.81 1.54 14.39
C ASP A 74 -16.62 1.85 13.49
N THR A 75 -15.77 2.83 13.83
CA THR A 75 -14.65 3.24 12.97
C THR A 75 -13.33 2.56 13.33
N LEU A 76 -13.23 1.99 14.54
CA LEU A 76 -11.98 1.40 15.05
C LEU A 76 -11.36 0.38 14.10
N PHE A 77 -12.17 -0.44 13.43
CA PHE A 77 -11.69 -1.42 12.47
C PHE A 77 -11.18 -0.77 11.18
N GLU A 78 -11.89 0.25 10.67
CA GLU A 78 -11.50 1.00 9.48
C GLU A 78 -10.20 1.76 9.72
N ASP A 79 -10.10 2.43 10.87
CA ASP A 79 -8.92 3.18 11.31
C ASP A 79 -7.73 2.24 11.54
N ALA A 80 -7.94 1.08 12.16
CA ALA A 80 -6.89 0.07 12.34
C ALA A 80 -6.40 -0.48 11.00
N THR A 81 -7.30 -0.65 10.04
CA THR A 81 -6.96 -1.11 8.68
C THR A 81 -6.17 -0.03 7.93
N TRP A 82 -6.52 1.24 8.11
CA TRP A 82 -5.75 2.36 7.56
C TRP A 82 -4.33 2.39 8.13
N VAL A 83 -4.18 2.31 9.46
CA VAL A 83 -2.88 2.26 10.13
C VAL A 83 -2.07 1.04 9.67
N TYR A 84 -2.71 -0.12 9.52
CA TYR A 84 -2.06 -1.33 9.00
C TYR A 84 -1.49 -1.10 7.60
N ASN A 85 -2.28 -0.53 6.69
CA ASN A 85 -1.83 -0.25 5.33
C ASN A 85 -0.66 0.74 5.30
N GLU A 86 -0.68 1.77 6.16
CA GLU A 86 0.43 2.72 6.29
C GLU A 86 1.72 2.05 6.77
N VAL A 87 1.63 1.09 7.70
CA VAL A 87 2.80 0.31 8.13
C VAL A 87 3.31 -0.57 6.97
N MET A 88 2.43 -1.30 6.29
CA MET A 88 2.81 -2.21 5.20
C MET A 88 3.40 -1.49 3.98
N GLN A 89 3.09 -0.21 3.77
CA GLN A 89 3.71 0.59 2.71
C GLN A 89 5.14 1.04 3.03
N ARG A 90 5.54 1.01 4.30
CA ARG A 90 6.82 1.56 4.78
C ARG A 90 7.81 0.51 5.22
N VAL A 91 7.30 -0.66 5.61
CA VAL A 91 8.11 -1.80 6.04
C VAL A 91 8.37 -2.70 4.84
N THR A 92 9.63 -3.12 4.66
CA THR A 92 9.99 -4.04 3.57
C THR A 92 9.72 -5.48 3.99
N ASP A 93 10.05 -5.82 5.24
CA ASP A 93 9.70 -7.10 5.86
C ASP A 93 8.90 -6.89 7.16
N PRO A 94 7.56 -7.07 7.15
CA PRO A 94 6.73 -6.87 8.34
C PRO A 94 6.91 -7.95 9.41
N THR A 95 7.80 -8.93 9.21
CA THR A 95 8.20 -9.88 10.26
C THR A 95 9.50 -9.48 10.95
N ASP A 96 10.22 -8.49 10.39
CA ASP A 96 11.39 -7.89 11.02
C ASP A 96 10.93 -6.90 12.11
N GLY A 97 11.18 -7.29 13.37
CA GLY A 97 10.85 -6.48 14.53
C GLY A 97 11.57 -5.14 14.56
N ASP A 98 12.81 -5.06 14.07
CA ASP A 98 13.60 -3.84 14.08
C ASP A 98 13.08 -2.83 13.04
N GLU A 99 12.68 -3.31 11.85
CA GLU A 99 12.03 -2.46 10.83
C GLU A 99 10.68 -1.91 11.34
N LEU A 100 9.88 -2.78 11.98
CA LEU A 100 8.62 -2.39 12.59
C LEU A 100 8.82 -1.33 13.68
N GLU A 101 9.75 -1.54 14.60
CA GLU A 101 10.04 -0.58 15.68
C GLU A 101 10.50 0.79 15.14
N ALA A 102 11.21 0.81 14.01
CA ALA A 102 11.62 2.06 13.36
C ALA A 102 10.44 2.82 12.71
N VAL A 103 9.44 2.10 12.18
CA VAL A 103 8.30 2.69 11.45
C VAL A 103 7.15 3.08 12.37
N LEU A 104 6.84 2.28 13.39
CA LEU A 104 5.68 2.46 14.27
C LEU A 104 5.57 3.86 14.89
N PRO A 105 6.65 4.51 15.39
CA PRO A 105 6.58 5.87 15.94
C PRO A 105 6.11 6.91 14.91
N GLN A 106 6.50 6.73 13.64
CA GLN A 106 6.16 7.66 12.56
C GLN A 106 4.68 7.54 12.19
N VAL A 107 4.15 6.31 12.15
CA VAL A 107 2.74 6.06 11.88
C VAL A 107 1.86 6.56 13.03
N LYS A 108 2.30 6.37 14.28
CA LYS A 108 1.65 6.95 15.47
C LYS A 108 1.52 8.47 15.39
N LEU A 109 2.58 9.15 14.94
CA LEU A 109 2.56 10.60 14.76
C LEU A 109 1.58 11.03 13.68
N LEU A 110 1.45 10.28 12.58
CA LEU A 110 0.54 10.63 11.49
C LEU A 110 -0.93 10.43 11.84
N PHE A 111 -1.25 9.40 12.63
CA PHE A 111 -2.62 9.14 13.05
C PHE A 111 -3.07 10.02 14.23
N GLY A 112 -2.14 10.39 15.11
CA GLY A 112 -2.43 11.17 16.33
C GLY A 112 -2.09 12.66 16.28
N ALA A 113 -1.61 13.18 15.14
CA ALA A 113 -1.43 14.62 14.90
C ALA A 113 -2.73 15.27 14.39
#